data_AF-A0A9R1A9P7-F1
#
_entry.id   AF-A0A9R1A9P7-F1
#
_cell.length_a   1.000
_cell.length_b   1.000
_cell.length_c   1.000
_cell.angle_alpha   90.00
_cell.angle_beta   90.00
_cell.angle_gamma   90.00
#
_symmetry.space_group_name_H-M   'P 1'
#
loop_
_entity.id
_entity.type
_entity.pdbx_description
1 polymer ?
#
loop_
_entity_poly.entity_id
_entity_poly.type
_entity_poly.pdbx_seq_one_letter_code
_entity_poly.pdbx_strand_id
1 'polypeptide(L)'
;MDAEVFKALLQFIYTDSPPVILSASMAERLLVAADRYKLEELKLVCEDALCWHIDMSSVAVSLALAEKHDCSALRAACIQFLSCPGNLESFMASDGFEKIRTCCPCPSALMDLVLKKITKV
;
A
#
# COMPACT_ATOMS: atom_id res chain seq x y z
N MET A 1 -12.32 -12.29 6.11
CA MET A 1 -11.74 -12.70 4.82
C MET A 1 -12.91 -13.03 3.93
N ASP A 2 -13.09 -12.29 2.84
CA ASP A 2 -14.27 -12.38 1.98
C ASP A 2 -14.19 -13.58 1.03
N ALA A 3 -15.37 -14.07 0.61
CA ALA A 3 -15.48 -15.22 -0.28
C ALA A 3 -14.75 -14.99 -1.63
N GLU A 4 -14.82 -13.77 -2.15
CA GLU A 4 -14.18 -13.41 -3.42
C GLU A 4 -12.65 -13.41 -3.31
N VAL A 5 -12.10 -12.88 -2.21
CA VAL A 5 -10.65 -12.85 -1.94
C VAL A 5 -10.13 -14.28 -1.82
N PHE A 6 -10.85 -15.13 -1.10
CA PHE A 6 -10.49 -16.53 -0.94
C PHE A 6 -10.56 -17.30 -2.27
N LYS A 7 -11.56 -17.02 -3.10
CA LYS A 7 -11.68 -17.60 -4.44
C LYS A 7 -10.49 -17.20 -5.32
N ALA A 8 -10.12 -15.92 -5.33
CA ALA A 8 -8.96 -15.43 -6.09
C ALA A 8 -7.65 -16.08 -5.62
N LEU A 9 -7.48 -16.24 -4.30
CA LEU A 9 -6.32 -16.91 -3.73
C LEU A 9 -6.25 -18.40 -4.13
N LEU A 10 -7.37 -19.12 -4.09
CA LEU A 10 -7.43 -20.50 -4.57
C LEU A 10 -7.15 -20.61 -6.06
N GLN A 11 -7.71 -19.70 -6.87
CA GLN A 11 -7.42 -19.67 -8.31
C GLN A 11 -5.92 -19.50 -8.55
N PHE A 12 -5.27 -18.57 -7.86
CA PHE A 12 -3.83 -18.39 -7.96
C PHE A 12 -3.07 -19.68 -7.61
N ILE A 13 -3.37 -20.30 -6.46
CA ILE A 13 -2.68 -21.53 -6.01
C ILE A 13 -2.81 -22.69 -7.01
N TYR A 14 -3.94 -22.79 -7.72
CA TYR A 14 -4.21 -23.91 -8.62
C TYR A 14 -3.86 -23.63 -10.09
N THR A 15 -3.70 -22.37 -10.48
CA THR A 15 -3.51 -21.99 -11.89
C THR A 15 -2.26 -21.17 -12.14
N ASP A 16 -1.56 -20.74 -11.08
CA ASP A 16 -0.45 -19.78 -11.10
C ASP A 16 -0.79 -18.47 -11.87
N SER A 17 -2.08 -18.21 -12.11
CA SER A 17 -2.55 -17.03 -12.82
C SER A 17 -3.15 -16.05 -11.82
N PRO A 18 -2.60 -14.83 -11.73
CA PRO A 18 -3.21 -13.80 -10.91
C PRO A 18 -4.55 -13.32 -11.48
N PRO A 19 -5.45 -12.81 -10.64
CA PRO A 19 -6.64 -12.11 -11.11
C PRO A 19 -6.25 -10.83 -11.87
N VAL A 20 -6.69 -10.72 -13.13
CA VAL A 20 -6.30 -9.66 -14.07
C VAL A 20 -6.83 -8.27 -13.69
N ILE A 21 -7.94 -8.20 -12.95
CA ILE A 21 -8.54 -6.93 -12.53
C ILE A 21 -8.82 -6.99 -11.04
N LEU A 22 -8.08 -6.19 -10.28
CA LEU A 22 -8.28 -6.01 -8.85
C LEU A 22 -8.73 -4.57 -8.61
N SER A 23 -9.89 -4.39 -8.00
CA SER A 23 -10.23 -3.08 -7.42
C SER A 23 -9.30 -2.80 -6.24
N ALA A 24 -9.09 -1.53 -5.90
CA ALA A 24 -8.24 -1.14 -4.76
C ALA A 24 -8.61 -1.92 -3.48
N SER A 25 -9.88 -1.96 -3.10
CA SER A 25 -10.34 -2.67 -1.89
C SER A 25 -10.15 -4.19 -1.97
N MET A 26 -10.15 -4.78 -3.16
CA MET A 26 -9.86 -6.19 -3.37
C MET A 26 -8.35 -6.45 -3.27
N ALA A 27 -7.54 -5.60 -3.90
CA ALA A 27 -6.08 -5.68 -3.85
C ALA A 27 -5.55 -5.53 -2.42
N GLU A 28 -6.10 -4.62 -1.61
CA GLU A 28 -5.76 -4.47 -0.19
C GLU A 28 -6.01 -5.77 0.59
N ARG A 29 -7.21 -6.34 0.47
CA ARG A 29 -7.60 -7.57 1.19
C ARG A 29 -6.83 -8.79 0.67
N LEU A 30 -6.55 -8.84 -0.62
CA LEU A 30 -5.79 -9.91 -1.24
C LEU A 30 -4.29 -9.82 -0.87
N LEU A 31 -3.72 -8.62 -0.71
CA LEU A 31 -2.36 -8.42 -0.21
C LEU A 31 -2.21 -8.99 1.21
N VAL A 32 -3.16 -8.67 2.11
CA VAL A 32 -3.19 -9.21 3.48
C VAL A 32 -3.26 -10.74 3.46
N ALA A 33 -4.03 -11.31 2.54
CA ALA A 33 -4.12 -12.75 2.36
C ALA A 33 -2.81 -13.34 1.81
N ALA A 34 -2.27 -12.78 0.73
CA ALA A 34 -1.03 -13.22 0.09
C ALA A 34 0.14 -13.23 1.09
N ASP A 35 0.26 -12.19 1.91
CA ASP A 35 1.27 -12.09 2.96
C ASP A 35 1.09 -13.18 4.04
N ARG A 36 -0.16 -13.40 4.49
CA ARG A 36 -0.48 -14.45 5.48
C ARG A 36 -0.16 -15.86 4.97
N TYR A 37 -0.39 -16.12 3.68
CA TYR A 37 -0.13 -17.42 3.04
C TYR A 37 1.26 -17.51 2.41
N LYS A 38 2.10 -16.46 2.54
CA LYS A 38 3.46 -16.36 1.98
C LYS A 38 3.53 -16.60 0.46
N LEU A 39 2.54 -16.08 -0.26
CA LEU A 39 2.48 -16.12 -1.72
C LEU A 39 3.15 -14.85 -2.28
N GLU A 40 4.47 -14.88 -2.43
CA GLU A 40 5.27 -13.71 -2.83
C GLU A 40 4.90 -13.16 -4.21
N GLU A 41 4.66 -14.04 -5.20
CA GLU A 41 4.26 -13.61 -6.55
C GLU A 41 2.90 -12.91 -6.55
N LEU A 42 1.92 -13.45 -5.81
CA LEU A 42 0.60 -12.81 -5.67
C LEU A 42 0.70 -11.48 -4.92
N LYS A 43 1.61 -11.39 -3.95
CA LYS A 43 1.89 -10.16 -3.21
C LYS A 43 2.40 -9.06 -4.15
N LEU A 44 3.34 -9.38 -5.04
CA LEU A 44 3.85 -8.43 -6.04
C LEU A 44 2.75 -7.95 -7.00
N VAL A 45 1.85 -8.84 -7.42
CA VAL A 45 0.73 -8.45 -8.28
C VAL A 45 -0.23 -7.50 -7.56
N CYS A 46 -0.55 -7.78 -6.30
CA CYS A 46 -1.39 -6.89 -5.49
C CYS A 46 -0.71 -5.54 -5.28
N GLU A 47 0.62 -5.55 -5.11
CA GLU A 47 1.45 -4.36 -4.96
C GLU A 47 1.39 -3.48 -6.21
N ASP A 48 1.55 -4.06 -7.40
CA ASP A 48 1.45 -3.35 -8.67
C ASP A 48 0.04 -2.76 -8.86
N ALA A 49 -1.01 -3.56 -8.64
CA ALA A 49 -2.39 -3.08 -8.72
C ALA A 49 -2.66 -1.89 -7.77
N LEU A 50 -2.16 -1.95 -6.54
CA LEU A 50 -2.29 -0.84 -5.57
C LEU A 50 -1.50 0.39 -6.01
N CYS A 51 -0.37 0.23 -6.69
CA CYS A 51 0.42 1.32 -7.25
C CYS A 51 -0.36 2.13 -8.29
N TRP A 52 -1.13 1.46 -9.15
CA TRP A 52 -2.01 2.10 -10.13
C TRP A 52 -3.21 2.84 -9.50
N HIS A 53 -3.60 2.47 -8.28
CA HIS A 53 -4.74 3.04 -7.57
C HIS A 53 -4.35 4.04 -6.45
N ILE A 54 -3.14 4.58 -6.50
CA ILE A 54 -2.69 5.61 -5.55
C ILE A 54 -3.36 6.95 -5.87
N ASP A 55 -4.24 7.37 -4.97
CA ASP A 55 -4.95 8.65 -4.95
C ASP A 55 -4.74 9.31 -3.59
N MET A 56 -5.07 10.59 -3.46
CA MET A 56 -4.92 11.34 -2.22
C MET A 56 -5.67 10.74 -1.02
N SER A 57 -6.83 10.11 -1.26
CA SER A 57 -7.60 9.41 -0.23
C SER A 57 -7.08 8.02 0.07
N SER A 58 -6.45 7.34 -0.89
CA SER A 58 -5.98 5.95 -0.75
C SER A 58 -4.51 5.87 -0.33
N VAL A 59 -3.70 6.89 -0.56
CA VAL A 59 -2.26 6.90 -0.23
C VAL A 59 -2.02 6.66 1.26
N ALA A 60 -2.92 7.12 2.14
CA ALA A 60 -2.83 6.82 3.58
C ALA A 60 -2.94 5.31 3.87
N VAL A 61 -3.92 4.66 3.22
CA VAL A 61 -4.21 3.24 3.43
C VAL A 61 -3.14 2.38 2.77
N SER A 62 -2.76 2.69 1.53
CA SER A 62 -1.68 2.00 0.80
C SER A 62 -0.34 2.09 1.52
N LEU A 63 0.00 3.25 2.08
CA LEU A 63 1.24 3.43 2.85
C LEU A 63 1.21 2.64 4.16
N ALA A 64 0.08 2.63 4.88
CA ALA A 64 -0.08 1.82 6.08
C ALA A 64 0.04 0.31 5.78
N LEU A 65 -0.52 -0.15 4.66
CA LEU A 65 -0.40 -1.54 4.21
C LEU A 65 1.05 -1.87 3.81
N ALA A 66 1.73 -0.96 3.12
CA ALA A 66 3.11 -1.16 2.71
C ALA A 66 4.07 -1.32 3.89
N GLU A 67 3.90 -0.51 4.94
CA GLU A 67 4.71 -0.64 6.18
C GLU A 67 4.34 -1.91 6.96
N LYS A 68 3.06 -2.29 7.02
CA LYS A 68 2.61 -3.47 7.77
C LYS A 68 3.05 -4.79 7.15
N HIS A 69 3.10 -4.85 5.82
CA HIS A 69 3.37 -6.06 5.06
C HIS A 69 4.72 -5.99 4.34
N ASP A 70 5.62 -5.08 4.71
CA ASP A 70 6.97 -4.93 4.11
C ASP A 70 6.95 -4.90 2.56
N CYS A 71 6.02 -4.12 1.98
CA CYS A 71 5.89 -3.98 0.52
C CYS A 71 6.70 -2.76 0.04
N SER A 72 7.92 -3.03 -0.44
CA SER A 72 8.91 -2.00 -0.75
C SER A 72 8.58 -1.15 -2.00
N ALA A 73 7.95 -1.73 -3.02
CA ALA A 73 7.59 -1.03 -4.25
C ALA A 73 6.39 -0.11 -4.05
N LEU A 74 5.35 -0.57 -3.33
CA LEU A 74 4.19 0.25 -2.95
C LEU A 74 4.61 1.42 -2.05
N ARG A 75 5.52 1.17 -1.11
CA ARG A 75 6.11 2.23 -0.30
C ARG A 75 6.83 3.26 -1.16
N ALA A 76 7.69 2.82 -2.08
CA ALA A 76 8.41 3.72 -2.98
C ALA A 76 7.47 4.57 -3.84
N ALA A 77 6.41 3.96 -4.38
CA ALA A 77 5.38 4.64 -5.17
C ALA A 77 4.61 5.69 -4.34
N CYS A 78 4.20 5.34 -3.10
CA CYS A 78 3.56 6.30 -2.20
C CYS A 78 4.48 7.48 -1.87
N ILE A 79 5.77 7.22 -1.62
CA ILE A 79 6.76 8.29 -1.38
C ILE A 79 6.94 9.16 -2.62
N GLN A 80 6.98 8.57 -3.81
CA GLN A 80 7.08 9.32 -5.06
C GLN A 80 5.86 10.22 -5.27
N PHE A 81 4.66 9.73 -4.96
CA PHE A 81 3.43 10.52 -5.04
C PHE A 81 3.44 11.70 -4.05
N LEU A 82 3.93 11.48 -2.84
CA LEU A 82 4.08 12.51 -1.79
C LEU A 82 5.30 13.42 -1.98
N SER A 83 6.19 13.12 -2.94
CA SER A 83 7.35 13.97 -3.23
C SER A 83 6.95 15.29 -3.90
N CYS A 84 5.72 15.40 -4.41
CA CYS A 84 5.18 16.65 -4.90
C CYS A 84 4.70 17.52 -3.72
N PRO A 85 5.20 18.76 -3.55
CA PRO A 85 4.91 19.57 -2.37
C PRO A 85 3.42 19.86 -2.18
N GLY A 86 2.66 20.05 -3.27
CA GLY A 86 1.20 20.24 -3.19
C GLY A 86 0.43 19.00 -2.71
N ASN A 87 0.94 17.80 -3.00
CA ASN A 87 0.34 16.55 -2.52
C ASN A 87 0.70 16.26 -1.06
N LEU A 88 1.87 16.71 -0.63
CA LEU A 88 2.31 16.53 0.74
C LEU A 88 1.49 17.41 1.70
N GLU A 89 1.31 18.69 1.39
CA GLU A 89 0.56 19.61 2.25
C GLU A 89 -0.89 19.16 2.43
N SER A 90 -1.53 18.75 1.34
CA SER A 90 -2.89 18.21 1.35
C SER A 90 -3.00 16.86 2.08
N PHE A 91 -1.98 16.01 1.98
CA PHE A 91 -1.93 14.76 2.74
C PHE A 91 -1.73 15.00 4.25
N MET A 92 -0.83 15.91 4.63
CA MET A 92 -0.61 16.30 6.02
C MET A 92 -1.83 16.99 6.66
N ALA A 93 -2.60 17.72 5.86
CA ALA A 93 -3.87 18.31 6.28
C ALA A 93 -5.03 17.29 6.34
N SER A 94 -4.82 16.06 5.84
CA SER A 94 -5.86 15.02 5.84
C SER A 94 -5.86 14.21 7.14
N ASP A 95 -7.05 13.76 7.55
CA ASP A 95 -7.23 12.80 8.66
C ASP A 95 -6.52 11.46 8.43
N GLY A 96 -6.12 11.17 7.18
CA GLY A 96 -5.38 9.96 6.82
C GLY A 96 -4.00 9.89 7.47
N PHE A 97 -3.32 11.04 7.61
CA PHE A 97 -2.01 11.12 8.23
C PHE A 97 -2.06 10.80 9.74
N GLU A 98 -3.05 11.33 10.45
CA GLU A 98 -3.27 11.08 11.87
C GLU A 98 -3.58 9.60 12.17
N LYS A 99 -4.35 8.94 11.30
CA LYS A 99 -4.59 7.48 11.40
C LYS A 99 -3.32 6.66 11.27
N ILE A 100 -2.42 7.02 10.34
CA ILE A 100 -1.14 6.31 10.18
C ILE A 100 -0.26 6.51 11.42
N ARG A 101 -0.23 7.75 11.94
CA ARG A 101 0.53 8.10 13.15
C ARG A 101 0.10 7.32 14.39
N THR A 102 -1.18 6.97 14.49
CA THR A 102 -1.73 6.21 15.62
C THR A 102 -1.67 4.69 15.45
N CYS A 103 -1.76 4.16 14.21
CA CYS A 103 -1.68 2.73 13.94
C CYS A 103 -0.24 2.17 13.94
N CYS A 104 0.79 2.99 13.73
CA CYS A 104 2.18 2.55 13.67
C CYS A 104 3.03 3.31 14.72
N PRO A 105 3.49 2.67 15.81
CA PRO A 105 4.32 3.30 16.85
C PRO A 105 5.77 3.60 16.41
N CYS A 106 6.13 3.37 15.15
CA CYS A 106 7.42 3.75 14.56
C CYS A 106 7.28 4.87 13.51
N PRO A 107 6.92 6.11 13.92
CA PRO A 107 6.82 7.26 13.04
C PRO A 107 8.19 7.78 12.55
N SER A 108 9.31 7.31 13.10
CA SER A 108 10.65 7.82 12.80
C SER A 108 11.05 7.60 11.35
N ALA A 109 10.88 6.40 10.78
CA ALA A 109 11.34 6.10 9.43
C ALA A 109 10.53 6.81 8.32
N LEU A 110 9.24 7.05 8.53
CA LEU A 110 8.36 7.72 7.58
C LEU A 110 8.57 9.24 7.64
N MET A 111 8.60 9.82 8.84
CA MET A 111 8.85 11.25 9.03
C MET A 111 10.28 11.63 8.64
N ASP A 112 11.29 10.81 8.97
CA ASP A 112 12.68 11.05 8.53
C ASP A 112 12.79 11.06 7.00
N LEU A 113 12.04 10.21 6.30
CA LEU A 113 12.11 10.09 4.85
C LEU A 113 11.35 11.23 4.15
N VAL A 114 10.21 11.64 4.70
CA VAL A 114 9.49 12.85 4.28
C VAL A 114 10.35 14.10 4.53
N LEU A 115 10.90 14.28 5.73
CA LEU A 115 11.76 15.42 6.09
C LEU A 115 13.05 15.48 5.27
N LYS A 116 13.71 14.34 5.03
CA LYS A 116 14.95 14.25 4.24
C LYS A 116 14.74 14.47 2.74
N LYS A 117 13.52 14.25 2.24
CA LYS A 117 13.14 14.58 0.85
C LYS A 117 12.77 16.05 0.69
N ILE A 118 12.16 16.68 1.71
CA ILE A 118 11.86 18.12 1.73
C ILE A 118 13.12 18.98 1.85
N THR A 119 14.10 18.56 2.66
CA THR A 119 15.36 19.32 2.89
C THR A 119 16.41 19.18 1.78
N LYS A 120 16.13 18.43 0.71
CA LYS A 120 17.04 18.23 -0.43
C LYS A 120 16.66 19.03 -1.69
N VAL A 121 15.74 19.99 -1.56
CA VAL A 121 15.40 20.99 -2.58
C VAL A 121 16.04 22.32 -2.20
#